data_AF-A0A2N3T3Z5-F1
#
_entry.id   AF-A0A2N3T3Z5-F1
#
_cell.length_a   1.000
_cell.length_b   1.000
_cell.length_c   1.000
_cell.angle_alpha   90.00
_cell.angle_beta   90.00
_cell.angle_gamma   90.00
#
_symmetry.space_group_name_H-M   'P 1'
#
loop_
_entity.id
_entity.type
_entity.pdbx_description
1 polymer ?
#
loop_
_entity_poly.entity_id
_entity_poly.type
_entity_poly.pdbx_seq_one_letter_code
_entity_poly.pdbx_strand_id
1 'polypeptide(L)'
;MIKKFRLQRKTKKKLNKGLWLYPTDKDGNSLNARPTKNQKDYSAYKKGELRNLFDKRNSRKESKEFWSKLNKEVSVSDEVLEEYVNDIFAEEYRVSSYRTLLEAKDNPKAIIAYYNFINAYNLQDNGESSFGNICCMSVDSAIDLLREEQKIKKKARKKRR
;
A
#
# COMPACT_ATOMS: atom_id res chain seq x y z
N MET A 1 20.41 -47.29 0.63
CA MET A 1 20.70 -45.98 1.27
C MET A 1 19.99 -44.87 0.51
N ILE A 2 19.04 -44.17 1.14
CA ILE A 2 18.39 -43.00 0.53
C ILE A 2 19.41 -41.86 0.52
N LYS A 3 19.82 -41.40 -0.68
CA LYS A 3 20.70 -40.24 -0.81
C LYS A 3 20.01 -39.02 -0.18
N LYS A 4 20.58 -38.51 0.91
CA LYS A 4 20.09 -37.27 1.55
C LYS A 4 20.24 -36.13 0.54
N PHE A 5 19.13 -35.43 0.29
CA PHE A 5 19.12 -34.25 -0.58
C PHE A 5 20.17 -33.24 -0.10
N ARG A 6 21.11 -32.87 -0.98
CA ARG A 6 22.23 -31.99 -0.66
C ARG A 6 22.42 -30.97 -1.77
N LEU A 7 22.39 -29.70 -1.40
CA LEU A 7 22.69 -28.59 -2.29
C LEU A 7 24.11 -28.07 -2.09
N GLN A 8 24.68 -27.52 -3.16
CA GLN A 8 25.93 -26.78 -3.08
C GLN A 8 25.79 -25.58 -2.12
N ARG A 9 26.86 -25.30 -1.36
CA ARG A 9 26.89 -24.26 -0.31
C ARG A 9 26.46 -22.89 -0.84
N LYS A 10 26.91 -22.50 -2.03
CA LYS A 10 26.56 -21.21 -2.66
C LYS A 10 25.05 -21.10 -2.93
N THR A 11 24.45 -22.15 -3.52
CA THR A 11 23.01 -22.24 -3.79
C THR A 11 22.19 -22.22 -2.51
N LYS A 12 22.59 -23.00 -1.50
CA LYS A 12 21.92 -23.04 -0.20
C LYS A 12 21.94 -21.67 0.51
N LYS A 13 23.08 -20.96 0.47
CA LYS A 13 23.21 -19.60 1.01
C LYS A 13 22.30 -18.59 0.30
N LYS A 14 22.15 -18.69 -1.02
CA LYS A 14 21.25 -17.80 -1.80
C LYS A 14 19.79 -18.04 -1.41
N LEU A 15 19.37 -19.30 -1.34
CA LEU A 15 17.99 -19.68 -1.01
C LEU A 15 17.61 -19.31 0.43
N ASN A 16 18.53 -19.43 1.39
CA ASN A 16 18.27 -19.07 2.79
C ASN A 16 18.04 -17.56 3.02
N LYS A 17 18.33 -16.69 2.06
CA LYS A 17 18.06 -15.24 2.16
C LYS A 17 16.61 -14.87 1.87
N GLY A 18 15.81 -15.81 1.35
CA GLY A 18 14.42 -15.60 0.97
C GLY A 18 13.47 -16.44 1.81
N LEU A 19 12.24 -15.95 1.93
CA LEU A 19 11.11 -16.73 2.39
C LEU A 19 10.31 -17.14 1.15
N TRP A 20 10.28 -18.44 0.86
CA TRP A 20 9.72 -18.98 -0.37
C TRP A 20 8.34 -19.53 -0.10
N LEU A 21 7.37 -19.11 -0.90
CA LEU A 21 5.99 -19.58 -0.80
C LEU A 21 5.56 -20.17 -2.15
N TYR A 22 4.72 -21.19 -2.09
CA TYR A 22 3.92 -21.59 -3.24
C TYR A 22 2.87 -20.51 -3.57
N PRO A 23 2.29 -20.54 -4.78
CA PRO A 23 1.19 -19.66 -5.14
C PRO A 23 0.03 -19.76 -4.14
N THR A 24 -0.76 -18.69 -4.04
CA THR A 24 -1.93 -18.64 -3.17
C THR A 24 -3.00 -19.64 -3.64
N ASP A 25 -3.59 -20.36 -2.70
CA ASP A 25 -4.78 -21.17 -2.91
C ASP A 25 -6.03 -20.28 -3.12
N LYS A 26 -7.17 -20.89 -3.46
CA LYS A 26 -8.44 -20.19 -3.71
C LYS A 26 -8.90 -19.32 -2.53
N ASP A 27 -8.50 -19.69 -1.32
CA ASP A 27 -8.82 -18.99 -0.07
C ASP A 27 -7.74 -17.95 0.32
N GLY A 28 -6.77 -17.66 -0.56
CA GLY A 28 -5.68 -16.71 -0.31
C GLY A 28 -4.54 -17.22 0.57
N ASN A 29 -4.62 -18.44 1.10
CA ASN A 29 -3.56 -19.05 1.89
C ASN A 29 -2.38 -19.48 1.01
N SER A 30 -1.15 -19.36 1.53
CA SER A 30 0.06 -19.77 0.80
C SER A 30 0.91 -20.75 1.61
N LEU A 31 1.30 -21.85 0.97
CA LEU A 31 2.13 -22.87 1.61
C LEU A 31 3.61 -22.46 1.61
N ASN A 32 4.26 -22.57 2.77
CA ASN A 32 5.68 -22.30 2.91
C ASN A 32 6.54 -23.40 2.27
N ALA A 33 7.44 -23.01 1.38
CA ALA A 33 8.39 -23.89 0.71
C ALA A 33 9.77 -23.82 1.36
N ARG A 34 10.44 -24.96 1.48
CA ARG A 34 11.83 -25.05 1.99
C ARG A 34 12.75 -25.68 0.94
N PRO A 35 13.09 -24.96 -0.15
CA PRO A 35 13.97 -25.45 -1.22
C PRO A 35 15.35 -25.92 -0.75
N THR A 36 15.79 -25.52 0.45
CA THR A 36 17.07 -25.93 1.01
C THR A 36 17.07 -27.29 1.72
N LYS A 37 15.88 -27.80 2.05
CA LYS A 37 15.69 -29.05 2.80
C LYS A 37 15.00 -30.13 1.97
N ASN A 38 14.20 -29.76 0.98
CA ASN A 38 13.39 -30.69 0.19
C ASN A 38 13.70 -30.60 -1.32
N GLN A 39 13.88 -31.75 -1.97
CA GLN A 39 14.08 -31.86 -3.41
C GLN A 39 12.84 -31.37 -4.19
N LYS A 40 11.63 -31.64 -3.69
CA LYS A 40 10.38 -31.19 -4.33
C LYS A 40 10.33 -29.66 -4.41
N ASP A 41 10.55 -28.99 -3.29
CA ASP A 41 10.58 -27.53 -3.21
C ASP A 41 11.73 -26.94 -4.04
N TYR A 42 12.88 -27.62 -4.11
CA TYR A 42 13.98 -27.19 -4.97
C TYR A 42 13.65 -27.32 -6.46
N SER A 43 12.91 -28.36 -6.85
CA SER A 43 12.43 -28.49 -8.22
C SER A 43 11.39 -27.42 -8.57
N ALA A 44 10.46 -27.11 -7.67
CA ALA A 44 9.50 -26.01 -7.82
C ALA A 44 10.21 -24.64 -7.92
N TYR A 45 11.23 -24.41 -7.08
CA TYR A 45 12.09 -23.24 -7.19
C TYR A 45 12.74 -23.13 -8.58
N LYS A 46 13.27 -24.24 -9.11
CA LYS A 46 13.93 -24.27 -10.42
C LYS A 46 12.97 -24.04 -11.58
N LYS A 47 11.71 -24.45 -11.44
CA LYS A 47 10.63 -24.19 -12.40
C LYS A 47 10.08 -22.77 -12.32
N GLY A 48 10.44 -21.98 -11.29
CA GLY A 48 9.97 -20.61 -11.11
C GLY A 48 8.57 -20.51 -10.46
N GLU A 49 8.08 -21.60 -9.88
CA GLU A 49 6.73 -21.67 -9.28
C GLU A 49 6.66 -21.00 -7.90
N LEU A 50 7.80 -20.77 -7.25
CA LEU A 50 7.86 -20.21 -5.90
C LEU A 50 8.02 -18.68 -5.92
N ARG A 51 7.23 -17.99 -5.10
CA ARG A 51 7.38 -16.55 -4.83
C ARG A 51 8.32 -16.33 -3.64
N ASN A 52 9.22 -15.36 -3.73
CA ASN A 52 10.05 -14.92 -2.61
C ASN A 52 9.48 -13.65 -1.98
N LEU A 53 9.02 -13.72 -0.73
CA LEU A 53 8.49 -12.56 -0.01
C LEU A 53 9.54 -11.48 0.26
N PHE A 54 10.82 -11.85 0.30
CA PHE A 54 11.91 -10.90 0.56
C PHE A 54 12.55 -10.36 -0.73
N ASP A 55 11.94 -10.61 -1.89
CA ASP A 55 12.42 -10.02 -3.13
C ASP A 55 12.09 -8.52 -3.20
N LYS A 56 13.07 -7.71 -2.79
CA LYS A 56 12.98 -6.24 -2.80
C LYS A 56 12.70 -5.66 -4.18
N ARG A 57 13.03 -6.35 -5.28
CA ARG A 57 12.82 -5.82 -6.64
C ARG A 57 11.35 -5.87 -7.05
N ASN A 58 10.69 -6.99 -6.79
CA ASN A 58 9.26 -7.14 -7.08
C ASN A 58 8.44 -6.24 -6.17
N SER A 59 8.78 -6.16 -4.88
CA SER A 59 8.11 -5.26 -3.93
C SER A 59 8.17 -3.78 -4.35
N ARG A 60 9.30 -3.30 -4.89
CA ARG A 60 9.41 -1.91 -5.38
C ARG A 60 8.56 -1.64 -6.61
N LYS A 61 8.50 -2.59 -7.55
CA LYS A 61 7.71 -2.46 -8.77
C LYS A 61 6.21 -2.48 -8.43
N GLU A 62 5.79 -3.47 -7.65
CA GLU A 62 4.41 -3.61 -7.15
C GLU A 62 4.00 -2.34 -6.38
N SER A 63 4.86 -1.83 -5.48
CA SER A 63 4.58 -0.59 -4.75
C SER A 63 4.47 0.62 -5.67
N LYS A 64 5.33 0.75 -6.68
CA LYS A 64 5.25 1.87 -7.63
C LYS A 64 3.96 1.82 -8.45
N GLU A 65 3.57 0.64 -8.92
CA GLU A 65 2.32 0.45 -9.66
C GLU A 65 1.10 0.75 -8.78
N PHE A 66 1.12 0.31 -7.53
CA PHE A 66 0.09 0.60 -6.54
C PHE A 66 -0.07 2.11 -6.30
N TRP A 67 1.00 2.81 -5.96
CA TRP A 67 0.96 4.26 -5.75
C TRP A 67 0.62 5.03 -7.04
N SER A 68 0.99 4.52 -8.21
CA SER A 68 0.60 5.11 -9.48
C SER A 68 -0.90 5.02 -9.76
N LYS A 69 -1.62 4.06 -9.15
CA LYS A 69 -3.09 3.99 -9.24
C LYS A 69 -3.74 5.02 -8.30
N LEU A 70 -3.23 5.15 -7.08
CA LEU A 70 -3.78 6.05 -6.06
C LEU A 70 -3.50 7.53 -6.34
N ASN A 71 -2.31 7.86 -6.84
CA ASN A 71 -1.91 9.25 -7.10
C ASN A 71 -2.51 9.83 -8.41
N LYS A 72 -3.47 9.15 -9.05
CA LYS A 72 -4.09 9.67 -10.28
C LYS A 72 -4.94 10.89 -9.93
N GLU A 73 -4.77 11.95 -10.69
CA GLU A 73 -5.57 13.16 -10.51
C GLU A 73 -7.03 12.86 -10.85
N VAL A 74 -7.90 13.05 -9.85
CA VAL A 74 -9.35 12.87 -9.97
C VAL A 74 -10.02 13.96 -9.16
N SER A 75 -11.03 14.59 -9.73
CA SER A 75 -11.87 15.54 -9.03
C SER A 75 -13.32 15.08 -9.07
N VAL A 76 -14.01 15.26 -7.95
CA VAL A 76 -15.45 15.01 -7.81
C VAL A 76 -16.11 16.28 -7.28
N SER A 77 -17.42 16.38 -7.49
CA SER A 77 -18.24 17.43 -6.87
C SER A 77 -18.24 17.29 -5.35
N ASP A 78 -18.54 18.38 -4.67
CA ASP A 78 -18.50 18.44 -3.20
C ASP A 78 -19.60 17.56 -2.59
N GLU A 79 -20.76 17.47 -3.25
CA GLU A 79 -21.87 16.57 -2.89
C GLU A 79 -21.44 15.09 -2.91
N VAL A 80 -20.77 14.67 -3.99
CA VAL A 80 -20.27 13.29 -4.13
C VAL A 80 -19.16 12.99 -3.11
N LEU A 81 -18.32 13.98 -2.81
CA LEU A 81 -17.30 13.84 -1.77
C LEU A 81 -17.92 13.61 -0.39
N GLU A 82 -19.01 14.33 -0.07
CA GLU A 82 -19.73 14.16 1.19
C GLU A 82 -20.35 12.76 1.30
N GLU A 83 -20.92 12.24 0.22
CA GLU A 83 -21.43 10.86 0.17
C GLU A 83 -20.31 9.83 0.47
N TYR A 84 -19.14 9.97 -0.15
CA TYR A 84 -18.01 9.05 0.07
C TYR A 84 -17.51 9.09 1.51
N VAL A 85 -17.45 10.28 2.11
CA VAL A 85 -17.06 10.43 3.52
C VAL A 85 -18.10 9.79 4.44
N ASN A 86 -19.38 9.94 4.14
CA ASN A 86 -20.45 9.40 4.95
C ASN A 86 -20.51 7.86 4.91
N ASP A 87 -20.15 7.26 3.78
CA ASP A 87 -20.07 5.80 3.63
C ASP A 87 -18.88 5.19 4.40
N ILE A 88 -17.72 5.85 4.38
CA ILE A 88 -16.51 5.33 5.02
C ILE A 88 -16.43 5.63 6.52
N PHE A 89 -16.80 6.83 6.95
CA PHE A 89 -16.54 7.29 8.31
C PHE A 89 -17.79 7.21 9.20
N ALA A 90 -17.54 6.86 10.47
CA ALA A 90 -18.53 6.99 11.53
C ALA A 90 -18.94 8.45 11.72
N GLU A 91 -20.16 8.66 12.21
CA GLU A 91 -20.84 9.96 12.25
C GLU A 91 -20.00 11.07 12.90
N GLU A 92 -19.28 10.74 13.97
CA GLU A 92 -18.42 11.66 14.73
C GLU A 92 -17.27 12.27 13.90
N TYR A 93 -16.81 11.57 12.86
CA TYR A 93 -15.65 11.96 12.05
C TYR A 93 -16.03 12.53 10.68
N ARG A 94 -17.29 12.43 10.26
CA ARG A 94 -17.72 12.85 8.91
C ARG A 94 -17.43 14.32 8.65
N VAL A 95 -17.84 15.20 9.56
CA VAL A 95 -17.69 16.65 9.41
C VAL A 95 -16.22 17.06 9.36
N SER A 96 -15.37 16.49 10.23
CA SER A 96 -13.95 16.82 10.27
C SER A 96 -13.19 16.29 9.06
N SER A 97 -13.44 15.04 8.67
CA SER A 97 -12.84 14.43 7.47
C SER A 97 -13.24 15.18 6.20
N TYR A 98 -14.53 15.49 6.03
CA TYR A 98 -15.02 16.22 4.86
C TYR A 98 -14.37 17.60 4.73
N ARG A 99 -14.33 18.37 5.82
CA ARG A 99 -13.67 19.70 5.83
C ARG A 99 -12.18 19.60 5.51
N THR A 100 -11.51 18.59 6.05
CA THR A 100 -10.07 18.37 5.79
C THR A 100 -9.83 18.07 4.31
N LEU A 101 -10.68 17.24 3.69
CA LEU A 101 -10.57 16.91 2.27
C LEU A 101 -10.87 18.09 1.36
N LEU A 102 -11.85 18.94 1.72
CA LEU A 102 -12.11 20.21 1.02
C LEU A 102 -10.90 21.14 1.10
N GLU A 103 -10.33 21.35 2.28
CA GLU A 103 -9.11 22.16 2.44
C GLU A 103 -7.92 21.56 1.67
N ALA A 104 -7.83 20.23 1.59
CA ALA A 104 -6.79 19.54 0.85
C ALA A 104 -6.95 19.71 -0.66
N LYS A 105 -8.18 19.71 -1.18
CA LYS A 105 -8.52 19.93 -2.60
C LYS A 105 -7.98 21.28 -3.10
N ASP A 106 -8.07 22.32 -2.27
CA ASP A 106 -7.61 23.67 -2.61
C ASP A 106 -6.09 23.88 -2.41
N ASN A 107 -5.40 22.93 -1.78
CA ASN A 107 -4.00 23.08 -1.41
C ASN A 107 -3.08 22.24 -2.31
N PRO A 108 -2.16 22.85 -3.07
CA PRO A 108 -1.32 22.13 -4.03
C PRO A 108 -0.42 21.06 -3.40
N LYS A 109 -0.13 21.14 -2.09
CA LYS A 109 0.65 20.12 -1.38
C LYS A 109 -0.20 18.98 -0.83
N ALA A 110 -1.42 19.27 -0.41
CA ALA A 110 -2.31 18.28 0.21
C ALA A 110 -3.28 17.64 -0.79
N ILE A 111 -3.38 18.17 -2.01
CA ILE A 111 -4.26 17.67 -3.07
C ILE A 111 -4.00 16.20 -3.42
N ILE A 112 -2.76 15.72 -3.25
CA ILE A 112 -2.40 14.30 -3.44
C ILE A 112 -3.16 13.42 -2.45
N ALA A 113 -3.33 13.86 -1.20
CA ALA A 113 -4.09 13.12 -0.21
C ALA A 113 -5.58 13.06 -0.55
N TYR A 114 -6.13 14.13 -1.13
CA TYR A 114 -7.49 14.15 -1.68
C TYR A 114 -7.65 13.13 -2.84
N TYR A 115 -6.72 13.11 -3.79
CA TYR A 115 -6.72 12.12 -4.88
C TYR A 115 -6.63 10.68 -4.37
N ASN A 116 -5.77 10.43 -3.38
CA ASN A 116 -5.61 9.13 -2.77
C ASN A 116 -6.91 8.65 -2.11
N PHE A 117 -7.65 9.54 -1.44
CA PHE A 117 -8.93 9.22 -0.83
C PHE A 117 -9.95 8.76 -1.89
N ILE A 118 -10.17 9.54 -2.95
CA ILE A 118 -11.16 9.21 -3.99
C ILE A 118 -10.80 7.92 -4.71
N ASN A 119 -9.53 7.77 -5.08
CA ASN A 119 -9.09 6.57 -5.78
C ASN A 119 -9.17 5.33 -4.88
N ALA A 120 -8.88 5.47 -3.59
CA ALA A 120 -9.06 4.37 -2.63
C ALA A 120 -10.55 3.99 -2.51
N TYR A 121 -11.44 4.97 -2.39
CA TYR A 121 -12.89 4.73 -2.34
C TYR A 121 -13.37 3.96 -3.58
N ASN A 122 -13.04 4.45 -4.78
CA ASN A 122 -13.43 3.80 -6.03
C ASN A 122 -12.83 2.38 -6.17
N LEU A 123 -11.67 2.11 -5.57
CA LEU A 123 -11.05 0.78 -5.58
C LEU A 123 -11.67 -0.16 -4.53
N GLN A 124 -12.20 0.38 -3.43
CA GLN A 124 -12.93 -0.39 -2.42
C GLN A 124 -14.20 -1.01 -2.99
N ASP A 125 -14.97 -0.23 -3.77
CA ASP A 125 -16.19 -0.69 -4.44
C ASP A 125 -15.94 -1.85 -5.41
N ASN A 126 -14.72 -2.01 -5.89
CA ASN A 126 -14.31 -3.14 -6.74
C ASN A 126 -13.97 -4.43 -5.94
N GLY A 127 -14.22 -4.46 -4.63
CA GLY A 127 -14.14 -5.66 -3.80
C GLY A 127 -12.81 -5.88 -3.07
N GLU A 128 -11.91 -4.88 -3.07
CA GLU A 128 -10.65 -4.96 -2.33
C GLU A 128 -10.80 -4.36 -0.92
N SER A 129 -11.02 -5.22 0.09
CA SER A 129 -11.34 -4.86 1.48
C SER A 129 -10.29 -4.00 2.22
N SER A 130 -9.10 -3.81 1.62
CA SER A 130 -7.98 -3.08 2.24
C SER A 130 -8.01 -1.58 1.97
N PHE A 131 -8.88 -1.10 1.08
CA PHE A 131 -8.91 0.32 0.69
C PHE A 131 -9.63 1.25 1.66
N GLY A 132 -10.54 0.75 2.50
CA GLY A 132 -11.17 1.57 3.54
C GLY A 132 -10.15 2.15 4.53
N ASN A 133 -9.12 1.37 4.90
CA ASN A 133 -8.02 1.87 5.71
C ASN A 133 -7.20 2.95 5.00
N ILE A 134 -7.07 2.85 3.66
CA ILE A 134 -6.34 3.83 2.87
C ILE A 134 -7.12 5.14 2.80
N CYS A 135 -8.46 5.11 2.78
CA CYS A 135 -9.31 6.29 2.91
C CYS A 135 -9.02 7.03 4.22
N CYS A 136 -8.99 6.33 5.36
CA CYS A 136 -8.64 6.91 6.66
C CYS A 136 -7.22 7.50 6.65
N MET A 137 -6.23 6.74 6.17
CA MET A 137 -4.84 7.20 6.09
C MET A 137 -4.67 8.43 5.18
N SER A 138 -5.49 8.55 4.14
CA SER A 138 -5.48 9.70 3.24
C SER A 138 -5.92 10.97 3.97
N VAL A 139 -6.94 10.88 4.83
CA VAL A 139 -7.36 12.01 5.68
C VAL A 139 -6.27 12.39 6.66
N ASP A 140 -5.66 11.43 7.36
CA ASP A 140 -4.55 11.71 8.29
C ASP A 140 -3.37 12.39 7.56
N SER A 141 -3.03 11.89 6.37
CA SER A 141 -2.00 12.51 5.54
C SER A 141 -2.36 13.94 5.13
N ALA A 142 -3.63 14.23 4.84
CA ALA A 142 -4.08 15.58 4.53
C ALA A 142 -3.90 16.51 5.74
N ILE A 143 -4.28 16.06 6.94
CA ILE A 143 -4.11 16.81 8.19
C ILE A 143 -2.64 17.19 8.40
N ASP A 144 -1.74 16.23 8.24
CA ASP A 144 -0.31 16.46 8.46
C ASP A 144 0.28 17.44 7.43
N LEU A 145 -0.07 17.30 6.16
CA LEU A 145 0.39 18.20 5.08
C LEU A 145 -0.12 19.64 5.30
N LEU A 146 -1.38 19.80 5.69
CA LEU A 146 -1.96 21.11 6.01
C LEU A 146 -1.28 21.74 7.25
N ARG A 147 -1.03 20.95 8.31
CA ARG A 147 -0.31 21.42 9.50
C ARG A 147 1.12 21.85 9.21
N GLU A 148 1.84 21.11 8.37
CA GLU A 148 3.21 21.46 7.97
C GLU A 148 3.24 22.78 7.19
N GLU A 149 2.30 22.98 6.27
CA GLU A 149 2.21 24.22 5.52
C GLU A 149 1.96 25.43 6.43
N GLN A 150 1.08 25.28 7.42
CA GLN A 150 0.85 26.31 8.44
C GLN A 150 2.11 26.62 9.26
N LYS A 151 2.88 25.59 9.65
CA LYS A 151 4.16 25.78 10.37
C LYS A 151 5.17 26.55 9.51
N ILE A 152 5.26 26.25 8.22
CA ILE A 152 6.15 26.95 7.27
C ILE A 152 5.73 28.42 7.15
N LYS A 153 4.43 28.69 6.96
CA LYS A 153 3.87 30.06 6.89
C LYS A 153 4.18 30.87 8.16
N LYS A 154 4.06 30.25 9.35
CA LYS A 154 4.41 30.90 10.63
C LYS A 154 5.90 31.23 10.74
N LYS A 155 6.81 30.31 10.37
CA LYS A 155 8.26 30.56 10.38
C LYS A 155 8.65 31.68 9.42
N ALA A 156 8.07 31.72 8.22
CA ALA A 156 8.33 32.77 7.23
C ALA A 156 7.92 34.17 7.75
N ARG A 157 6.77 34.27 8.44
CA ARG A 157 6.33 35.52 9.08
C ARG A 157 7.25 35.97 10.20
N LYS A 158 7.77 35.03 11.01
CA LYS A 158 8.71 35.34 12.10
C LYS A 158 10.08 35.83 11.61
N LYS A 159 10.54 35.37 10.45
CA LYS A 159 11.83 35.80 9.86
C LYS A 159 11.78 37.19 9.20
N ARG A 160 10.57 37.68 8.89
CA ARG A 160 10.32 39.01 8.28
C ARG A 160 10.08 40.12 9.32
N ARG A 161 10.00 39.76 10.60
CA ARG A 161 9.93 40.66 11.75
C ARG A 161 11.30 40.70 12.41
#